data_AF-A0A6G0KJ99-F1
#
_entry.id   AF-A0A6G0KJ99-F1
#
_cell.length_a   1.000
_cell.length_b   1.000
_cell.length_c   1.000
_cell.angle_alpha   90.00
_cell.angle_beta   90.00
_cell.angle_gamma   90.00
#
_symmetry.space_group_name_H-M   'P 1'
#
loop_
_entity.id
_entity.type
_entity.pdbx_description
1 polymer ?
#
loop_
_entity_poly.entity_id
_entity_poly.type
_entity_poly.pdbx_seq_one_letter_code
_entity_poly.pdbx_strand_id
1 'polypeptide(L)'
;MSVDLVQFVKLLMKWQMHQCMEIGFEGIPGLCVAIHTLESPLYEFLADKGIALDELCETLSKEMKVSKVLVQSRMSSLKEANPIMGLRGSHLGITEMQTKAIAEAVMKLAGEGISVHPHIVILLLGKLFDYKVPHGALQPGTLAEVAEFYSFGTNDLTQMTFGSSRDDGKANFLSYYVKHSVLERKCLRRSASAEPNHAGDAGSDSCSDDRARNVVRLTVMRGRAMRPMTKVCLYGEHAATPDEDAG
;
A
#
# COMPACT_ATOMS: atom_id res chain seq x y z
N MET A 1 -11.27 -17.67 28.57
CA MET A 1 -10.30 -18.30 27.64
C MET A 1 -10.01 -17.27 26.57
N SER A 2 -8.76 -16.82 26.47
CA SER A 2 -8.35 -15.89 25.41
C SER A 2 -8.50 -16.59 24.07
N VAL A 3 -9.04 -15.89 23.07
CA VAL A 3 -8.84 -16.26 21.68
C VAL A 3 -7.33 -16.37 21.48
N ASP A 4 -6.85 -17.56 21.12
CA ASP A 4 -5.42 -17.78 20.92
C ASP A 4 -5.01 -17.09 19.62
N LEU A 5 -4.57 -15.83 19.75
CA LEU A 5 -4.07 -15.01 18.64
C LEU A 5 -2.99 -15.78 17.86
N VAL A 6 -2.21 -16.63 18.52
CA VAL A 6 -1.19 -17.46 17.88
C VAL A 6 -1.82 -18.51 16.97
N GLN A 7 -2.93 -19.14 17.36
CA GLN A 7 -3.66 -20.06 16.49
C GLN A 7 -4.28 -19.37 15.30
N PHE A 8 -4.87 -18.17 15.49
CA PHE A 8 -5.43 -17.39 14.40
C PHE A 8 -4.36 -16.97 13.39
N VAL A 9 -3.23 -16.45 13.88
CA VAL A 9 -2.07 -16.08 13.07
C VAL A 9 -1.53 -17.29 12.28
N LYS A 10 -1.48 -18.49 12.89
CA LYS A 10 -1.11 -19.73 12.19
C LYS A 10 -2.10 -20.14 11.10
N LEU A 11 -3.40 -19.95 11.33
CA LEU A 11 -4.42 -20.25 10.32
C LEU A 11 -4.29 -19.28 9.13
N LEU A 12 -4.15 -17.98 9.41
CA LEU A 12 -3.97 -16.95 8.40
C LEU A 12 -2.70 -17.19 7.58
N MET A 13 -1.62 -17.61 8.23
CA MET A 13 -0.35 -17.98 7.59
C MET A 13 -0.54 -19.13 6.59
N LYS A 14 -1.30 -20.18 6.93
CA LYS A 14 -1.60 -21.29 6.02
C LYS A 14 -2.38 -20.83 4.79
N TRP A 15 -3.38 -19.98 5.00
CA TRP A 15 -4.18 -19.40 3.92
C TRP A 15 -3.33 -18.54 2.99
N GLN A 16 -2.49 -17.66 3.53
CA GLN A 16 -1.59 -16.82 2.73
C GLN A 16 -0.56 -17.64 1.95
N MET A 17 0.00 -18.69 2.57
CA MET A 17 0.91 -19.60 1.88
C MET A 17 0.24 -20.24 0.65
N HIS A 18 -0.99 -20.73 0.80
CA HIS A 18 -1.77 -21.30 -0.30
C HIS A 18 -2.01 -20.29 -1.43
N GLN A 19 -2.43 -19.07 -1.09
CA GLN A 19 -2.68 -18.01 -2.08
C GLN A 19 -1.39 -17.59 -2.81
N CYS A 20 -0.26 -17.55 -2.12
CA CYS A 20 1.03 -17.25 -2.74
C CYS A 20 1.39 -18.33 -3.78
N MET A 21 1.14 -19.62 -3.47
CA MET A 21 1.39 -20.70 -4.40
C MET A 21 0.49 -20.61 -5.64
N GLU A 22 -0.84 -20.61 -5.44
CA GLU A 22 -1.81 -20.67 -6.55
C GLU A 22 -1.80 -19.42 -7.42
N ILE A 23 -1.88 -18.23 -6.80
CA ILE A 23 -2.08 -16.96 -7.52
C ILE A 23 -0.74 -16.33 -7.87
N GLY A 24 0.24 -16.46 -6.97
CA GLY A 24 1.49 -15.74 -7.04
C GLY A 24 2.58 -16.44 -7.83
N PHE A 25 2.62 -17.77 -7.90
CA PHE A 25 3.81 -18.48 -8.36
C PHE A 25 3.55 -19.56 -9.42
N GLU A 26 2.54 -20.41 -9.24
CA GLU A 26 2.24 -21.49 -10.20
C GLU A 26 1.82 -20.94 -11.57
N GLY A 27 1.14 -19.78 -11.60
CA GLY A 27 0.72 -19.14 -12.84
C GLY A 27 1.82 -18.37 -13.60
N ILE A 28 2.98 -18.11 -12.98
CA ILE A 28 4.02 -17.22 -13.52
C ILE A 28 5.46 -17.67 -13.17
N PRO A 29 5.87 -18.90 -13.53
CA PRO A 29 7.17 -19.44 -13.18
C PRO A 29 8.33 -18.59 -13.75
N GLY A 30 9.38 -18.39 -12.94
CA GLY A 30 10.57 -17.66 -13.33
C GLY A 30 10.45 -16.12 -13.35
N LEU A 31 9.27 -15.57 -13.08
CA LEU A 31 9.09 -14.12 -12.94
C LEU A 31 9.35 -13.65 -11.50
N CYS A 32 9.73 -12.38 -11.40
CA CYS A 32 9.84 -11.68 -10.12
C CYS A 32 8.46 -11.22 -9.66
N VAL A 33 8.07 -11.58 -8.45
CA VAL A 33 6.72 -11.31 -7.91
C VAL A 33 6.83 -10.37 -6.72
N ALA A 34 6.37 -9.14 -6.88
CA ALA A 34 6.29 -8.18 -5.78
C ALA A 34 5.03 -8.44 -4.95
N ILE A 35 5.20 -8.79 -3.66
CA ILE A 35 4.10 -9.11 -2.75
C ILE A 35 4.03 -8.02 -1.68
N HIS A 36 2.96 -7.24 -1.69
CA HIS A 36 2.69 -6.22 -0.69
C HIS A 36 2.11 -6.86 0.58
N THR A 37 2.74 -6.58 1.73
CA THR A 37 2.16 -6.93 3.04
C THR A 37 0.90 -6.10 3.32
N LEU A 38 0.08 -6.49 4.30
CA LEU A 38 -1.21 -5.85 4.52
C LEU A 38 -1.06 -4.36 4.81
N GLU A 39 -1.66 -3.55 3.96
CA GLU A 39 -1.59 -2.09 4.07
C GLU A 39 -2.84 -1.50 4.71
N SER A 40 -4.02 -2.14 4.62
CA SER A 40 -5.29 -1.59 5.13
C SER A 40 -5.38 -1.60 6.67
N PRO A 41 -5.98 -0.56 7.29
CA PRO A 41 -6.30 -0.56 8.71
C PRO A 41 -7.35 -1.63 9.05
N LEU A 42 -7.33 -2.15 10.29
CA LEU A 42 -8.18 -3.30 10.66
C LEU A 42 -9.67 -3.04 10.60
N TYR A 43 -10.11 -1.79 10.81
CA TYR A 43 -11.53 -1.48 10.81
C TYR A 43 -12.16 -1.59 9.40
N GLU A 44 -11.36 -1.56 8.32
CA GLU A 44 -11.88 -1.76 6.95
C GLU A 44 -12.43 -3.18 6.72
N PHE A 45 -12.00 -4.15 7.54
CA PHE A 45 -12.49 -5.53 7.49
C PHE A 45 -13.78 -5.73 8.29
N LEU A 46 -14.28 -4.67 8.95
CA LEU A 46 -15.41 -4.73 9.85
C LEU A 46 -16.65 -4.06 9.22
N ALA A 47 -17.81 -4.63 9.48
CA ALA A 47 -19.08 -3.96 9.15
C ALA A 47 -19.19 -2.65 9.96
N ASP A 48 -19.57 -1.55 9.30
CA ASP A 48 -19.53 -0.22 9.94
C ASP A 48 -20.84 0.16 10.63
N LYS A 49 -22.01 -0.23 10.09
CA LYS A 49 -23.34 0.19 10.58
C LYS A 49 -24.45 -0.82 10.29
N GLY A 50 -25.58 -0.64 10.98
CA GLY A 50 -26.84 -1.32 10.69
C GLY A 50 -26.88 -2.79 11.12
N ILE A 51 -27.77 -3.55 10.48
CA ILE A 51 -28.04 -4.97 10.79
C ILE A 51 -26.75 -5.80 10.69
N ALA A 52 -25.94 -5.55 9.66
CA ALA A 52 -24.67 -6.24 9.45
C ALA A 52 -23.67 -6.05 10.60
N LEU A 53 -23.63 -4.86 11.24
CA LEU A 53 -22.78 -4.63 12.40
C LEU A 53 -23.27 -5.45 13.60
N ASP A 54 -24.59 -5.51 13.82
CA ASP A 54 -25.16 -6.22 14.95
C ASP A 54 -24.97 -7.74 14.82
N GLU A 55 -25.19 -8.29 13.62
CA GLU A 55 -24.92 -9.69 13.27
C GLU A 55 -23.44 -10.05 13.42
N LEU A 56 -22.54 -9.17 12.97
CA LEU A 56 -21.10 -9.34 13.16
C LEU A 56 -20.73 -9.37 14.65
N CYS A 57 -21.29 -8.46 15.45
CA CYS A 57 -21.06 -8.43 16.90
C CYS A 57 -21.56 -9.70 17.58
N GLU A 58 -22.70 -10.24 17.17
CA GLU A 58 -23.23 -11.50 17.70
C GLU A 58 -22.39 -12.70 17.33
N THR A 59 -21.95 -12.76 16.07
CA THR A 59 -21.09 -13.83 15.56
C THR A 59 -19.76 -13.86 16.31
N LEU A 60 -19.08 -12.72 16.39
CA LEU A 60 -17.81 -12.59 17.12
C LEU A 60 -17.98 -12.86 18.61
N SER A 61 -19.08 -12.43 19.23
CA SER A 61 -19.37 -12.71 20.63
C SER A 61 -19.46 -14.22 20.91
N LYS A 62 -20.13 -14.97 20.03
CA LYS A 62 -20.26 -16.44 20.11
C LYS A 62 -18.94 -17.15 19.86
N GLU A 63 -18.24 -16.81 18.78
CA GLU A 63 -16.98 -17.46 18.40
C GLU A 63 -15.86 -17.21 19.40
N MET A 64 -15.71 -15.95 19.84
CA MET A 64 -14.67 -15.54 20.78
C MET A 64 -15.05 -15.80 22.24
N LYS A 65 -16.32 -16.18 22.52
CA LYS A 65 -16.88 -16.40 23.87
C LYS A 65 -16.68 -15.19 24.79
N VAL A 66 -16.93 -14.00 24.25
CA VAL A 66 -16.86 -12.71 24.96
C VAL A 66 -18.19 -11.98 24.87
N SER A 67 -18.43 -10.99 25.74
CA SER A 67 -19.67 -10.22 25.68
C SER A 67 -19.77 -9.37 24.41
N LYS A 68 -20.99 -9.25 23.85
CA LYS A 68 -21.30 -8.36 22.71
C LYS A 68 -20.83 -6.93 22.96
N VAL A 69 -20.95 -6.44 24.20
CA VAL A 69 -20.47 -5.13 24.65
C VAL A 69 -18.96 -4.99 24.49
N LEU A 70 -18.18 -6.03 24.83
CA LEU A 70 -16.73 -6.00 24.67
C LEU A 70 -16.33 -5.97 23.19
N VAL A 71 -17.03 -6.72 22.34
CA VAL A 71 -16.82 -6.69 20.88
C VAL A 71 -17.08 -5.29 20.33
N GLN A 72 -18.24 -4.71 20.65
CA GLN A 72 -18.61 -3.36 20.20
C GLN A 72 -17.62 -2.29 20.67
N SER A 73 -17.16 -2.39 21.91
CA SER A 73 -16.13 -1.50 22.48
C SER A 73 -14.80 -1.64 21.71
N ARG A 74 -14.38 -2.88 21.43
CA ARG A 74 -13.15 -3.13 20.68
C ARG A 74 -13.24 -2.61 19.25
N MET A 75 -14.34 -2.86 18.55
CA MET A 75 -14.57 -2.36 17.19
C MET A 75 -14.57 -0.83 17.15
N SER A 76 -15.23 -0.18 18.12
CA SER A 76 -15.22 1.28 18.24
C SER A 76 -13.81 1.82 18.50
N SER A 77 -12.98 1.10 19.28
CA SER A 77 -11.58 1.50 19.54
C SER A 77 -10.66 1.39 18.32
N LEU A 78 -11.04 0.63 17.29
CA LEU A 78 -10.27 0.52 16.04
C LEU A 78 -10.59 1.63 15.05
N LYS A 79 -11.63 2.43 15.30
CA LYS A 79 -11.97 3.57 14.44
C LYS A 79 -11.02 4.73 14.72
N GLU A 80 -10.43 5.26 13.66
CA GLU A 80 -9.45 6.34 13.74
C GLU A 80 -9.96 7.59 13.01
N ALA A 81 -9.57 8.77 13.50
CA ALA A 81 -9.98 10.03 12.89
C ALA A 81 -9.39 10.23 11.49
N ASN A 82 -8.16 9.75 11.26
CA ASN A 82 -7.51 9.74 9.95
C ASN A 82 -6.83 8.38 9.70
N PRO A 83 -7.56 7.43 9.11
CA PRO A 83 -7.06 6.10 8.82
C PRO A 83 -5.83 6.03 7.91
N ILE A 84 -5.67 6.98 6.98
CA ILE A 84 -4.56 6.98 6.02
C ILE A 84 -3.23 7.10 6.76
N MET A 85 -3.21 7.77 7.92
CA MET A 85 -2.04 7.91 8.79
C MET A 85 -2.17 7.13 10.11
N GLY A 86 -3.09 6.17 10.16
CA GLY A 86 -3.45 5.42 11.36
C GLY A 86 -2.69 4.12 11.54
N LEU A 87 -3.24 3.21 12.34
CA LEU A 87 -2.69 1.88 12.62
C LEU A 87 -2.88 0.95 11.42
N ARG A 88 -1.96 1.06 10.46
CA ARG A 88 -1.98 0.29 9.21
C ARG A 88 -0.55 -0.07 8.75
N GLY A 89 -0.41 -0.91 7.72
CA GLY A 89 0.91 -1.29 7.20
C GLY A 89 1.82 -1.90 8.26
N SER A 90 3.09 -1.46 8.28
CA SER A 90 4.10 -1.92 9.24
C SER A 90 3.73 -1.76 10.73
N HIS A 91 2.74 -0.92 11.08
CA HIS A 91 2.31 -0.73 12.46
C HIS A 91 1.40 -1.83 13.00
N LEU A 92 0.83 -2.66 12.12
CA LEU A 92 -0.10 -3.72 12.52
C LEU A 92 0.58 -4.93 13.15
N GLY A 93 1.90 -5.08 13.00
CA GLY A 93 2.68 -6.18 13.58
C GLY A 93 2.44 -7.55 12.94
N ILE A 94 1.54 -7.67 11.96
CA ILE A 94 1.29 -8.93 11.22
C ILE A 94 2.32 -9.20 10.12
N THR A 95 3.11 -8.19 9.76
CA THR A 95 4.13 -8.26 8.70
C THR A 95 5.10 -9.42 8.88
N GLU A 96 5.45 -9.76 10.13
CA GLU A 96 6.33 -10.90 10.44
C GLU A 96 5.69 -12.23 10.02
N MET A 97 4.41 -12.45 10.37
CA MET A 97 3.69 -13.66 9.95
C MET A 97 3.56 -13.73 8.44
N GLN A 98 3.23 -12.63 7.76
CA GLN A 98 3.09 -12.64 6.30
C GLN A 98 4.42 -12.93 5.61
N THR A 99 5.51 -12.35 6.11
CA THR A 99 6.87 -12.60 5.60
C THR A 99 7.24 -14.08 5.75
N LYS A 100 6.92 -14.67 6.90
CA LYS A 100 7.13 -16.10 7.14
C LYS A 100 6.26 -16.97 6.22
N ALA A 101 5.00 -16.63 6.01
CA ALA A 101 4.10 -17.35 5.10
C ALA A 101 4.64 -17.37 3.67
N ILE A 102 5.13 -16.22 3.18
CA ILE A 102 5.72 -16.08 1.85
C ILE A 102 7.00 -16.93 1.74
N ALA A 103 7.89 -16.86 2.74
CA ALA A 103 9.12 -17.64 2.75
C ALA A 103 8.86 -19.15 2.74
N GLU A 104 7.88 -19.63 3.52
CA GLU A 104 7.50 -21.04 3.54
C GLU A 104 6.88 -21.50 2.21
N ALA A 105 6.02 -20.69 1.57
CA ALA A 105 5.47 -20.98 0.25
C ALA A 105 6.60 -21.15 -0.79
N VAL A 106 7.58 -20.25 -0.75
CA VAL A 106 8.74 -20.25 -1.64
C VAL A 106 9.61 -21.48 -1.46
N MET A 107 9.91 -21.85 -0.21
CA MET A 107 10.69 -23.06 0.08
C MET A 107 9.97 -24.32 -0.40
N LYS A 108 8.64 -24.39 -0.25
CA LYS A 108 7.85 -25.54 -0.71
C LYS A 108 7.90 -25.68 -2.23
N LEU A 109 7.65 -24.60 -2.96
CA LEU A 109 7.69 -24.58 -4.43
C LEU A 109 9.09 -24.87 -4.99
N ALA A 110 10.13 -24.36 -4.33
CA ALA A 110 11.51 -24.70 -4.69
C ALA A 110 11.78 -26.21 -4.55
N GLY A 111 11.23 -26.85 -3.52
CA GLY A 111 11.29 -28.31 -3.34
C GLY A 111 10.55 -29.09 -4.43
N GLU A 112 9.57 -28.49 -5.08
CA GLU A 112 8.83 -29.03 -6.23
C GLU A 112 9.49 -28.69 -7.58
N GLY A 113 10.65 -28.02 -7.56
CA GLY A 113 11.42 -27.63 -8.75
C GLY A 113 10.91 -26.36 -9.44
N ILE A 114 10.00 -25.61 -8.81
CA ILE A 114 9.43 -24.38 -9.36
C ILE A 114 10.30 -23.19 -8.93
N SER A 115 10.85 -22.47 -9.90
CA SER A 115 11.66 -21.27 -9.64
C SER A 115 10.77 -20.07 -9.35
N VAL A 116 10.91 -19.51 -8.16
CA VAL A 116 10.17 -18.33 -7.68
C VAL A 116 11.11 -17.25 -7.16
N HIS A 117 10.80 -16.00 -7.47
CA HIS A 117 11.60 -14.85 -7.07
C HIS A 117 10.72 -13.81 -6.35
N PRO A 118 10.40 -14.02 -5.06
CA PRO A 118 9.55 -13.12 -4.29
C PRO A 118 10.31 -11.84 -3.92
N HIS A 119 9.64 -10.71 -4.08
CA HIS A 119 10.06 -9.40 -3.59
C HIS A 119 9.02 -8.92 -2.57
N ILE A 120 9.32 -9.03 -1.28
CA ILE A 120 8.38 -8.64 -0.23
C ILE A 120 8.42 -7.13 -0.06
N VAL A 121 7.28 -6.47 -0.30
CA VAL A 121 7.12 -5.03 -0.15
C VAL A 121 6.42 -4.76 1.18
N ILE A 122 7.17 -4.13 2.10
CA ILE A 122 6.64 -3.68 3.38
C ILE A 122 6.35 -2.18 3.24
N LEU A 123 5.08 -1.80 3.41
CA LEU A 123 4.71 -0.39 3.49
C LEU A 123 5.23 0.17 4.82
N LEU A 124 6.31 0.93 4.75
CA LEU A 124 6.86 1.64 5.90
C LEU A 124 6.05 2.91 6.13
N LEU A 125 5.16 2.85 7.12
CA LEU A 125 4.52 4.01 7.72
C LEU A 125 5.27 4.32 9.02
N GLY A 126 5.50 5.60 9.32
CA GLY A 126 6.45 6.00 10.35
C GLY A 126 6.05 5.60 11.76
N LYS A 127 6.85 4.71 12.39
CA LYS A 127 7.50 4.96 13.69
C LYS A 127 8.51 3.85 14.05
N LEU A 128 9.79 4.18 13.88
CA LEU A 128 10.82 3.96 14.91
C LEU A 128 11.83 5.12 14.92
N PHE A 129 11.91 5.89 13.83
CA PHE A 129 12.35 7.29 13.77
C PHE A 129 11.41 7.99 12.75
N ASP A 130 11.32 9.32 12.70
CA ASP A 130 10.24 10.17 12.13
C ASP A 130 9.87 10.03 10.62
N TYR A 131 9.70 8.84 10.06
CA TYR A 131 9.46 8.65 8.63
C TYR A 131 7.98 8.67 8.21
N LYS A 132 7.43 9.84 7.84
CA LYS A 132 6.32 9.87 6.85
C LYS A 132 6.87 9.45 5.47
N VAL A 133 6.05 8.97 4.52
CA VAL A 133 6.54 8.54 3.18
C VAL A 133 7.45 9.58 2.50
N PRO A 134 7.18 10.91 2.57
CA PRO A 134 8.12 11.92 2.09
C PRO A 134 9.42 12.03 2.89
N HIS A 135 9.43 11.67 4.19
CA HIS A 135 10.62 11.71 5.03
C HIS A 135 11.53 10.48 4.85
N GLY A 136 10.97 9.29 4.59
CA GLY A 136 11.76 8.11 4.17
C GLY A 136 12.54 8.37 2.88
N ALA A 137 11.92 9.11 1.97
CA ALA A 137 12.56 9.64 0.76
C ALA A 137 13.68 10.68 1.04
N LEU A 138 13.62 11.38 2.17
CA LEU A 138 14.63 12.37 2.59
C LEU A 138 15.79 11.75 3.38
N GLN A 139 15.65 10.53 3.91
CA GLN A 139 16.75 9.76 4.52
C GLN A 139 16.93 8.37 3.89
N PRO A 140 17.23 8.31 2.58
CA PRO A 140 17.37 7.04 1.86
C PRO A 140 18.65 6.27 2.25
N GLY A 141 19.57 6.89 2.99
CA GLY A 141 20.78 6.22 3.49
C GLY A 141 20.45 5.07 4.44
N THR A 142 19.62 5.33 5.46
CA THR A 142 19.13 4.30 6.40
C THR A 142 18.23 3.28 5.72
N LEU A 143 17.44 3.70 4.72
CA LEU A 143 16.61 2.76 3.95
C LEU A 143 17.45 1.84 3.06
N ALA A 144 18.53 2.34 2.45
CA ALA A 144 19.41 1.57 1.57
C ALA A 144 20.22 0.48 2.31
N GLU A 145 20.39 0.59 3.63
CA GLU A 145 21.02 -0.44 4.46
C GLU A 145 20.18 -1.73 4.55
N VAL A 146 18.85 -1.59 4.50
CA VAL A 146 17.91 -2.69 4.74
C VAL A 146 17.06 -3.07 3.53
N ALA A 147 16.85 -2.16 2.58
CA ALA A 147 16.02 -2.39 1.41
C ALA A 147 16.85 -2.78 0.17
N GLU A 148 16.50 -3.91 -0.45
CA GLU A 148 17.15 -4.40 -1.66
C GLU A 148 16.61 -3.75 -2.94
N PHE A 149 15.38 -3.23 -2.87
CA PHE A 149 14.70 -2.51 -3.94
C PHE A 149 13.71 -1.48 -3.36
N TYR A 150 13.33 -0.50 -4.15
CA TYR A 150 12.31 0.48 -3.78
C TYR A 150 11.04 0.27 -4.59
N SER A 151 9.89 0.29 -3.91
CA SER A 151 8.56 0.25 -4.52
C SER A 151 7.81 1.53 -4.15
N PHE A 152 7.47 2.34 -5.14
CA PHE A 152 6.82 3.63 -4.94
C PHE A 152 5.32 3.53 -5.23
N GLY A 153 4.51 3.65 -4.18
CA GLY A 153 3.06 3.75 -4.27
C GLY A 153 2.65 5.17 -4.62
N THR A 154 2.40 5.43 -5.89
CA THR A 154 2.15 6.80 -6.39
C THR A 154 0.91 7.45 -5.78
N ASN A 155 -0.08 6.66 -5.39
CA ASN A 155 -1.31 7.17 -4.77
C ASN A 155 -1.06 7.73 -3.37
N ASP A 156 -0.41 6.96 -2.49
CA ASP A 156 -0.08 7.42 -1.14
C ASP A 156 0.98 8.51 -1.16
N LEU A 157 1.96 8.39 -2.06
CA LEU A 157 3.00 9.40 -2.22
C LEU A 157 2.39 10.75 -2.62
N THR A 158 1.47 10.77 -3.58
CA THR A 158 0.75 11.99 -3.98
C THR A 158 -0.06 12.53 -2.80
N GLN A 159 -0.89 11.71 -2.15
CA GLN A 159 -1.71 12.17 -1.00
C GLN A 159 -0.85 12.79 0.11
N MET A 160 0.28 12.18 0.45
CA MET A 160 1.19 12.72 1.46
C MET A 160 1.97 13.95 0.99
N THR A 161 2.35 14.03 -0.29
CA THR A 161 3.06 15.18 -0.86
C THR A 161 2.17 16.42 -0.87
N PHE A 162 0.89 16.25 -1.17
CA PHE A 162 -0.08 17.35 -1.19
C PHE A 162 -0.79 17.59 0.14
N GLY A 163 -0.61 16.69 1.12
CA GLY A 163 -1.33 16.74 2.38
C GLY A 163 -2.84 16.64 2.21
N SER A 164 -3.32 15.96 1.17
CA SER A 164 -4.73 15.84 0.87
C SER A 164 -5.15 14.37 0.75
N SER A 165 -6.25 14.04 1.42
CA SER A 165 -6.96 12.79 1.21
C SER A 165 -7.60 12.81 -0.17
N ARG A 166 -7.48 11.70 -0.90
CA ARG A 166 -8.06 11.58 -2.24
C ARG A 166 -9.58 11.76 -2.22
N ASP A 167 -10.24 11.20 -1.22
CA ASP A 167 -11.69 11.17 -1.14
C ASP A 167 -12.23 12.55 -0.71
N ASP A 168 -11.62 13.14 0.31
CA ASP A 168 -12.02 14.46 0.80
C ASP A 168 -11.67 15.58 -0.18
N GLY A 169 -10.52 15.47 -0.84
CA GLY A 169 -10.09 16.46 -1.82
C GLY A 169 -11.03 16.54 -3.00
N LYS A 170 -11.39 15.38 -3.56
CA LYS A 170 -12.29 15.31 -4.74
C LYS A 170 -13.68 15.85 -4.41
N ALA A 171 -14.19 15.54 -3.23
CA ALA A 171 -15.52 15.95 -2.82
C ALA A 171 -15.64 17.48 -2.59
N ASN A 172 -14.56 18.14 -2.17
CA ASN A 172 -14.67 19.47 -1.58
C ASN A 172 -13.97 20.60 -2.35
N PHE A 173 -12.68 20.45 -2.69
CA PHE A 173 -11.86 21.61 -3.08
C PHE A 173 -10.98 21.41 -4.31
N LEU A 174 -10.70 20.17 -4.73
CA LEU A 174 -9.77 19.92 -5.84
C LEU A 174 -10.30 20.47 -7.17
N SER A 175 -11.62 20.41 -7.41
CA SER A 175 -12.25 20.99 -8.59
C SER A 175 -12.12 22.51 -8.61
N TYR A 176 -12.24 23.17 -7.46
CA TYR A 176 -12.04 24.61 -7.31
C TYR A 176 -10.59 24.99 -7.63
N TYR A 177 -9.62 24.23 -7.10
CA TYR A 177 -8.19 24.48 -7.28
C TYR A 177 -7.79 24.36 -8.76
N VAL A 178 -8.35 23.38 -9.48
CA VAL A 178 -8.15 23.27 -10.94
C VAL A 178 -8.81 24.44 -11.68
N LYS A 179 -10.05 24.79 -11.33
CA LYS A 179 -10.76 25.90 -11.98
C LYS A 179 -10.03 27.24 -11.82
N HIS A 180 -9.30 27.43 -10.72
CA HIS A 180 -8.61 28.68 -10.39
C HIS A 180 -7.10 28.60 -10.63
N SER A 181 -6.63 27.57 -11.34
CA SER A 181 -5.20 27.37 -11.67
C SER A 181 -4.27 27.33 -10.45
N VAL A 182 -4.79 26.94 -9.28
CA VAL A 182 -3.99 26.65 -8.07
C VAL A 182 -3.34 25.27 -8.18
N LEU A 183 -4.03 24.33 -8.83
CA LEU A 183 -3.50 23.02 -9.20
C LEU A 183 -3.73 22.77 -10.68
N GLU A 184 -2.74 22.22 -11.37
CA GLU A 184 -2.91 21.79 -12.74
C GLU A 184 -3.78 20.53 -12.80
N ARG A 185 -4.63 20.43 -13.83
CA ARG A 185 -5.56 19.30 -14.01
C ARG A 185 -4.82 17.95 -14.07
N LYS A 186 -3.58 17.94 -14.58
CA LYS A 186 -2.73 16.76 -14.70
C LYS A 186 -2.32 16.16 -13.35
N CYS A 187 -2.29 16.97 -12.28
CA CYS A 187 -1.99 16.49 -10.92
C CYS A 187 -3.10 15.58 -10.34
N LEU A 188 -4.27 15.51 -10.99
CA LEU A 188 -5.44 14.75 -10.53
C LEU A 188 -5.85 13.60 -11.47
N ARG A 189 -5.12 13.39 -12.57
CA ARG A 189 -5.56 12.50 -13.65
C ARG A 189 -5.36 11.02 -13.27
N ARG A 190 -6.39 10.20 -13.50
CA ARG A 190 -6.32 8.73 -13.56
C ARG A 190 -5.66 8.31 -14.87
N SER A 191 -4.82 7.27 -14.85
CA SER A 191 -4.36 6.59 -16.06
C SER A 191 -5.54 6.12 -16.93
N ALA A 192 -5.70 6.78 -18.10
CA ALA A 192 -6.46 6.44 -19.33
C ALA A 192 -7.96 6.02 -19.17
N SER A 193 -8.96 6.47 -19.95
CA SER A 193 -9.06 6.92 -21.34
C SER A 193 -10.46 7.55 -21.61
N ALA A 194 -10.57 8.40 -22.65
CA ALA A 194 -11.78 8.86 -23.35
C ALA A 194 -12.60 10.05 -22.78
N GLU A 195 -12.20 11.27 -23.16
CA GLU A 195 -13.15 12.23 -23.74
C GLU A 195 -12.53 12.78 -25.05
N PRO A 196 -13.12 12.50 -26.23
CA PRO A 196 -12.74 13.18 -27.44
C PRO A 196 -13.38 14.57 -27.41
N ASN A 197 -12.66 15.59 -27.87
CA ASN A 197 -13.11 16.98 -28.12
C ASN A 197 -12.59 18.04 -27.14
N HIS A 198 -11.29 18.11 -26.90
CA HIS A 198 -10.62 19.40 -26.71
C HIS A 198 -9.29 19.38 -27.47
N ALA A 199 -9.36 19.69 -28.77
CA ALA A 199 -8.19 19.95 -29.60
C ALA A 199 -7.65 21.34 -29.23
N GLY A 200 -6.49 21.38 -28.61
CA GLY A 200 -5.79 22.63 -28.32
C GLY A 200 -5.08 22.66 -26.97
N ASP A 201 -4.14 21.74 -26.75
CA ASP A 201 -2.91 22.10 -26.04
C ASP A 201 -1.82 21.08 -26.39
N ALA A 202 -0.89 21.50 -27.23
CA ALA A 202 0.30 20.74 -27.59
C ALA A 202 1.46 21.28 -26.74
N GLY A 203 1.49 20.86 -25.48
CA GLY A 203 2.58 21.11 -24.55
C GLY A 203 2.86 19.84 -23.78
N SER A 204 4.10 19.34 -23.85
CA SER A 204 4.67 18.17 -23.17
C SER A 204 3.99 17.85 -21.83
N ASP A 205 3.16 16.81 -21.82
CA ASP A 205 2.20 16.52 -20.75
C ASP A 205 2.44 15.10 -20.18
N SER A 206 3.64 14.88 -19.64
CA SER A 206 3.96 13.69 -18.88
C SER A 206 3.33 13.72 -17.48
N CYS A 207 2.95 12.54 -16.99
CA CYS A 207 2.17 12.32 -15.77
C CYS A 207 3.01 12.50 -14.49
N SER A 208 2.37 12.94 -13.39
CA SER A 208 2.87 13.22 -12.02
C SER A 208 3.38 14.66 -11.75
N ASP A 209 2.89 15.28 -10.69
CA ASP A 209 3.35 16.60 -10.25
C ASP A 209 4.84 16.57 -9.93
N ASP A 210 5.61 17.58 -10.39
CA ASP A 210 7.05 17.68 -10.22
C ASP A 210 7.50 17.47 -8.77
N ARG A 211 6.67 17.80 -7.78
CA ARG A 211 6.98 17.56 -6.36
C ARG A 211 7.06 16.07 -6.04
N ALA A 212 6.06 15.28 -6.43
CA ALA A 212 6.07 13.84 -6.17
C ALA A 212 7.18 13.14 -6.97
N ARG A 213 7.41 13.55 -8.22
CA ARG A 213 8.57 13.10 -9.02
C ARG A 213 9.88 13.42 -8.34
N ASN A 214 10.05 14.63 -7.82
CA ASN A 214 11.27 15.04 -7.14
C ASN A 214 11.53 14.21 -5.89
N VAL A 215 10.48 13.85 -5.15
CA VAL A 215 10.60 12.92 -4.01
C VAL A 215 11.12 11.55 -4.49
N VAL A 216 10.55 10.97 -5.54
CA VAL A 216 11.03 9.71 -6.13
C VAL A 216 12.48 9.85 -6.61
N ARG A 217 12.77 10.87 -7.41
CA ARG A 217 14.10 11.14 -7.98
C ARG A 217 15.17 11.29 -6.90
N LEU A 218 14.91 12.07 -5.86
CA LEU A 218 15.83 12.25 -4.74
C LEU A 218 16.07 10.94 -3.98
N THR A 219 15.01 10.16 -3.75
CA THR A 219 15.12 8.85 -3.07
C THR A 219 15.99 7.91 -3.87
N VAL A 220 15.72 7.78 -5.18
CA VAL A 220 16.47 6.88 -6.07
C VAL A 220 17.92 7.32 -6.19
N MET A 221 18.16 8.62 -6.41
CA MET A 221 19.51 9.16 -6.57
C MET A 221 20.37 8.90 -5.33
N ARG A 222 19.86 9.23 -4.14
CA ARG A 222 20.61 9.04 -2.89
C ARG A 222 20.68 7.57 -2.47
N GLY A 223 19.63 6.79 -2.70
CA GLY A 223 19.65 5.35 -2.45
C GLY A 223 20.66 4.62 -3.32
N ARG A 224 20.75 4.99 -4.62
CA ARG A 224 21.77 4.45 -5.54
C ARG A 224 23.18 4.95 -5.24
N ALA A 225 23.33 6.13 -4.63
CA ALA A 225 24.64 6.58 -4.14
C ALA A 225 25.18 5.65 -3.04
N MET A 226 24.30 5.02 -2.25
CA MET A 226 24.68 4.06 -1.21
C MET A 226 24.74 2.62 -1.74
N ARG A 227 23.76 2.23 -2.58
CA ARG A 227 23.65 0.90 -3.18
C ARG A 227 23.38 1.04 -4.70
N PRO A 228 24.42 1.05 -5.55
CA PRO A 228 24.29 1.37 -6.98
C PRO A 228 23.30 0.48 -7.75
N MET A 229 23.18 -0.79 -7.35
CA MET A 229 22.34 -1.79 -8.00
C MET A 229 20.89 -1.84 -7.46
N THR A 230 20.46 -0.86 -6.65
CA THR A 230 19.08 -0.80 -6.13
C THR A 230 18.07 -0.76 -7.28
N LYS A 231 17.24 -1.80 -7.34
CA LYS A 231 16.10 -1.88 -8.26
C LYS A 231 15.00 -0.94 -7.79
N VAL A 232 14.24 -0.40 -8.74
CA VAL A 232 13.16 0.54 -8.46
C VAL A 232 11.93 0.11 -9.25
N CYS A 233 10.78 0.06 -8.59
CA CYS A 233 9.49 -0.13 -9.22
C CYS A 233 8.50 0.97 -8.79
N LEU A 234 7.53 1.22 -9.67
CA LEU A 234 6.46 2.17 -9.48
C LEU A 234 5.13 1.42 -9.59
N TYR A 235 4.18 1.69 -8.70
CA TYR A 235 2.84 1.12 -8.77
C TYR A 235 1.77 2.17 -8.46
N GLY A 236 0.52 1.82 -8.77
CA GLY A 236 -0.62 2.73 -8.66
C GLY A 236 -1.00 3.36 -9.99
N GLU A 237 -1.98 4.27 -9.95
CA GLU A 237 -2.64 4.76 -11.16
C GLU A 237 -1.70 5.52 -12.09
N HIS A 238 -0.59 6.09 -11.59
CA HIS A 238 0.37 6.83 -12.41
C HIS A 238 1.41 5.93 -13.09
N ALA A 239 1.51 4.65 -12.71
CA ALA A 239 2.46 3.73 -13.34
C ALA A 239 1.98 3.23 -14.73
N ALA A 240 0.68 3.39 -15.02
CA ALA A 240 0.05 2.93 -16.26
C ALA A 240 -0.15 4.07 -17.28
N THR A 241 0.21 5.30 -16.95
CA THR A 241 0.25 6.42 -17.91
C THR A 241 1.59 6.41 -18.65
N PRO A 242 1.59 6.32 -20.00
CA PRO A 242 2.78 6.56 -20.79
C PRO A 242 3.33 7.94 -20.50
N ASP A 243 4.65 8.01 -20.36
CA ASP A 243 5.38 9.27 -20.32
C ASP A 243 5.67 9.66 -21.78
N GLU A 244 4.99 10.69 -22.30
CA GLU A 244 5.22 11.16 -23.67
C GLU A 244 6.62 11.80 -23.84
N ASP A 245 7.32 12.10 -22.73
CA ASP A 245 8.65 12.71 -22.71
C ASP A 245 9.79 11.70 -22.43
N ALA A 246 9.51 10.39 -22.36
CA ALA A 246 10.52 9.34 -22.20
C ALA A 246 11.26 9.05 -23.53
N GLY A 247 11.96 10.06 -24.05
CA GLY A 247 12.93 9.98 -25.15
C GLY A 247 14.36 10.11 -24.65
#